data_AF-A0AAW1JES5-F1
#
_entry.id   AF-A0AAW1JES5-F1
#
_cell.length_a   1.000
_cell.length_b   1.000
_cell.length_c   1.000
_cell.angle_alpha   90.00
_cell.angle_beta   90.00
_cell.angle_gamma   90.00
#
_symmetry.space_group_name_H-M   'P 1'
#
loop_
_entity.id
_entity.type
_entity.pdbx_description
1 polymer ?
#
loop_
_entity_poly.entity_id
_entity_poly.type
_entity_poly.pdbx_seq_one_letter_code
_entity_poly.pdbx_strand_id
1 'polypeptide(L)'
;MEEALTQIANVLQQLQSMQSKIVEKQNTNQADLRGIHLQFNESNETFDAYVQRLDNYLELRNLMENTDENDKKRVQILISCLGPKHYQILSNLTAPNLPKEQKYGELIDLLRTQNIT
;
A
#
# COMPACT_ATOMS: atom_id res chain seq x y z
N MET A 1 -31.48 3.71 44.53
CA MET A 1 -31.60 4.82 43.56
C MET A 1 -30.23 5.31 43.11
N GLU A 2 -29.30 5.52 44.05
CA GLU A 2 -27.91 5.91 43.79
C GLU A 2 -27.12 4.88 42.95
N GLU A 3 -27.26 3.59 43.24
CA GLU A 3 -26.62 2.51 42.47
C GLU A 3 -27.04 2.49 41.00
N ALA A 4 -28.32 2.76 40.72
CA ALA A 4 -28.84 2.81 39.36
C ALA A 4 -28.24 3.98 38.56
N LEU A 5 -28.03 5.13 39.22
CA LEU A 5 -27.39 6.31 38.61
C LEU A 5 -25.92 6.02 38.28
N THR A 6 -25.19 5.37 39.19
CA THR A 6 -23.80 4.96 38.97
C THR A 6 -23.69 3.98 37.80
N GLN A 7 -24.62 3.03 37.69
CA GLN A 7 -24.61 2.06 36.62
C GLN A 7 -24.91 2.70 35.26
N ILE A 8 -25.84 3.67 35.20
CA ILE A 8 -26.11 4.45 33.99
C ILE A 8 -24.89 5.28 33.57
N ALA A 9 -24.19 5.91 34.52
CA ALA A 9 -22.98 6.70 34.22
C ALA A 9 -21.87 5.83 33.60
N ASN A 10 -21.64 4.63 34.14
CA ASN A 10 -20.64 3.70 33.62
C ASN A 10 -20.97 3.23 32.19
N VAL A 11 -22.25 2.94 31.92
CA VAL A 11 -22.70 2.55 30.56
C VAL A 11 -22.50 3.69 29.57
N LEU A 12 -22.82 4.92 29.94
CA LEU A 12 -22.61 6.10 29.09
C LEU A 12 -21.13 6.33 28.77
N GLN A 13 -20.26 6.19 29.77
CA GLN A 13 -18.81 6.33 29.58
C GLN A 13 -18.25 5.23 28.66
N GLN A 14 -18.74 3.99 28.80
CA GLN A 14 -18.36 2.89 27.92
C GLN A 14 -18.82 3.13 26.48
N LEU A 15 -20.06 3.57 26.27
CA LEU A 15 -20.60 3.92 24.95
C LEU A 15 -19.80 5.05 24.28
N GLN A 16 -19.43 6.09 25.04
CA GLN A 16 -18.58 7.17 24.53
C GLN A 16 -17.22 6.65 24.08
N SER A 17 -16.57 5.81 24.90
CA SER A 17 -15.27 5.22 24.56
C SER A 17 -15.33 4.31 23.32
N MET A 18 -16.45 3.61 23.12
CA MET A 18 -16.70 2.80 21.92
C MET A 18 -16.91 3.68 20.68
N GLN A 19 -17.66 4.78 20.81
CA GLN A 19 -17.86 5.74 19.72
C GLN A 19 -16.53 6.37 19.28
N SER A 20 -15.67 6.78 20.21
CA SER A 20 -14.34 7.32 19.87
C SER A 20 -13.48 6.32 19.08
N LYS A 21 -13.50 5.03 19.46
CA LYS A 21 -12.78 3.96 18.73
C LYS A 21 -13.39 3.66 17.35
N ILE A 22 -14.69 3.87 17.17
CA ILE A 22 -15.37 3.71 15.87
C ILE A 22 -15.02 4.90 14.96
N VAL A 23 -15.00 6.12 15.49
CA VAL A 23 -14.64 7.33 14.74
C VAL A 23 -13.15 7.32 14.32
N GLU A 24 -12.24 6.88 15.19
CA GLU A 24 -10.81 6.75 14.86
C GLU A 24 -10.54 5.71 13.78
N LYS A 25 -11.29 4.59 13.74
CA LYS A 25 -11.16 3.57 12.69
C LYS A 25 -11.79 3.97 11.34
N GLN A 26 -12.72 4.93 11.34
CA GLN A 26 -13.42 5.40 10.14
C GLN A 26 -12.75 6.62 9.50
N ASN A 27 -11.85 7.31 10.22
CA ASN A 27 -11.06 8.43 9.70
C ASN A 27 -9.75 8.02 9.02
N THR A 28 -9.61 6.77 8.59
CA THR A 28 -8.73 6.50 7.46
C THR A 28 -9.46 6.98 6.21
N ASN A 29 -9.21 8.23 5.82
CA ASN A 29 -9.43 8.69 4.44
C ASN A 29 -8.50 7.90 3.51
N GLN A 30 -8.68 6.58 3.42
CA GLN A 30 -8.15 5.80 2.31
C GLN A 30 -9.03 6.19 1.13
N ALA A 31 -8.54 7.10 0.30
CA ALA A 31 -9.16 7.41 -0.98
C ALA A 31 -9.54 6.08 -1.64
N ASP A 32 -10.83 5.89 -1.92
CA ASP A 32 -11.32 4.69 -2.57
C ASP A 32 -10.78 4.69 -4.00
N LEU A 33 -9.62 4.06 -4.21
CA LEU A 33 -8.98 3.93 -5.52
C LEU A 33 -9.21 2.52 -6.10
N ARG A 34 -10.29 1.83 -5.66
CA ARG A 34 -10.77 0.58 -6.27
C ARG A 34 -11.21 0.87 -7.70
N GLY A 35 -10.24 0.98 -8.61
CA GLY A 35 -10.47 1.40 -9.98
C GLY A 35 -9.25 2.01 -10.68
N ILE A 36 -8.18 2.39 -9.96
CA ILE A 36 -6.96 2.84 -10.63
C ILE A 36 -6.22 1.62 -11.18
N HIS A 37 -6.25 1.50 -12.50
CA HIS A 37 -5.44 0.54 -13.25
C HIS A 37 -4.03 1.13 -13.46
N LEU A 38 -3.08 0.67 -12.66
CA LEU A 38 -1.66 1.03 -12.77
C LEU A 38 -0.85 -0.05 -13.48
N GLN A 39 -1.44 -0.85 -14.36
CA GLN A 39 -0.63 -1.86 -15.03
C GLN A 39 0.43 -1.20 -15.92
N PHE A 40 1.68 -1.63 -15.79
CA PHE A 40 2.75 -1.16 -16.66
C PHE A 40 2.54 -1.66 -18.10
N ASN A 41 2.65 -0.75 -19.07
CA ASN A 41 2.53 -1.07 -20.49
C ASN A 41 3.71 -0.49 -21.28
N GLU A 42 4.69 -1.33 -21.57
CA GLU A 42 5.90 -0.99 -22.35
C GLU A 42 5.60 -0.44 -23.76
N SER A 43 4.45 -0.77 -24.37
CA SER A 43 4.08 -0.22 -25.69
C SER A 43 3.55 1.21 -25.63
N ASN A 44 3.12 1.69 -24.46
CA ASN A 44 2.44 2.97 -24.29
C ASN A 44 3.18 3.95 -23.37
N GLU A 45 4.02 3.46 -22.45
CA GLU A 45 4.77 4.29 -21.51
C GLU A 45 6.18 3.76 -21.28
N THR A 46 7.13 4.66 -21.02
CA THR A 46 8.47 4.28 -20.54
C THR A 46 8.38 3.82 -19.08
N PHE A 47 9.35 3.01 -18.65
CA PHE A 47 9.39 2.57 -17.26
C PHE A 47 9.48 3.74 -16.26
N ASP A 48 10.24 4.80 -16.57
CA ASP A 48 10.32 5.98 -15.69
C ASP A 48 8.99 6.75 -15.61
N ALA A 49 8.23 6.85 -16.71
CA ALA A 49 6.89 7.46 -16.69
C ALA A 49 5.92 6.63 -15.83
N TYR A 50 6.01 5.30 -15.92
CA TYR A 50 5.26 4.39 -15.05
C TYR A 50 5.61 4.58 -13.57
N VAL A 51 6.91 4.64 -13.23
CA VAL A 51 7.37 4.86 -11.85
C VAL A 51 6.81 6.17 -11.29
N GLN A 52 6.76 7.25 -12.07
CA GLN A 52 6.13 8.50 -11.63
C GLN A 52 4.64 8.34 -11.29
N ARG A 53 3.87 7.60 -12.11
CA ARG A 53 2.45 7.34 -11.83
C ARG A 53 2.28 6.45 -10.59
N LEU A 54 3.16 5.48 -10.41
CA LEU A 54 3.19 4.61 -9.23
C LEU A 54 3.52 5.40 -7.97
N ASP A 55 4.53 6.27 -7.99
CA ASP A 55 4.93 7.08 -6.84
C ASP A 55 3.81 8.03 -6.42
N ASN A 56 3.13 8.69 -7.37
CA ASN A 56 1.94 9.50 -7.08
C ASN A 56 0.84 8.69 -6.38
N TYR A 57 0.63 7.44 -6.80
CA TYR A 57 -0.35 6.56 -6.16
C TYR A 57 0.07 6.15 -4.75
N LEU A 58 1.36 5.87 -4.52
CA LEU A 58 1.90 5.54 -3.21
C LEU A 58 1.81 6.73 -2.25
N GLU A 59 2.02 7.96 -2.74
CA GLU A 59 1.84 9.19 -1.99
C GLU A 59 0.39 9.40 -1.56
N LEU A 60 -0.57 9.26 -2.48
CA LEU A 60 -2.01 9.30 -2.17
C LEU A 60 -2.45 8.24 -1.14
N ARG A 61 -1.66 7.18 -0.98
CA ARG A 61 -1.87 6.08 -0.02
C ARG A 61 -1.16 6.29 1.31
N ASN A 62 -0.44 7.41 1.48
CA ASN A 62 0.43 7.68 2.64
C ASN A 62 1.49 6.60 2.86
N LEU A 63 2.01 6.03 1.77
CA LEU A 63 3.00 4.97 1.84
C LEU A 63 4.44 5.48 1.70
N MET A 64 4.69 6.79 1.62
CA MET A 64 6.03 7.36 1.35
C MET A 64 6.97 7.37 2.56
N GLU A 65 6.47 7.14 3.78
CA GLU A 65 7.33 7.01 4.95
C GLU A 65 8.17 5.71 4.89
N ASN A 66 9.46 5.80 5.20
CA ASN A 66 10.42 4.70 5.15
C ASN A 66 10.30 3.78 6.36
N THR A 67 9.24 3.00 6.41
CA THR A 67 9.02 1.92 7.39
C THR A 67 9.00 0.57 6.69
N ASP A 68 9.39 -0.51 7.38
CA ASP A 68 9.36 -1.87 6.82
C ASP A 68 7.96 -2.30 6.40
N GLU A 69 6.93 -1.83 7.10
CA GLU A 69 5.53 -2.13 6.78
C GLU A 69 5.10 -1.43 5.48
N ASN A 70 5.47 -0.16 5.30
CA ASN A 70 5.17 0.56 4.06
C ASN A 70 5.96 -0.01 2.89
N ASP A 71 7.22 -0.36 3.09
CA ASP A 71 8.06 -0.98 2.06
C ASP A 71 7.44 -2.30 1.55
N LYS A 72 6.98 -3.18 2.45
CA LYS A 72 6.23 -4.40 2.08
C LYS A 72 4.99 -4.10 1.25
N LYS A 73 4.22 -3.06 1.61
CA LYS A 73 3.03 -2.64 0.85
C LYS A 73 3.40 -2.12 -0.54
N ARG A 74 4.45 -1.31 -0.67
CA ARG A 74 4.95 -0.81 -1.96
C ARG A 74 5.36 -1.97 -2.86
N VAL A 75 6.07 -2.97 -2.34
CA VAL A 75 6.45 -4.20 -3.06
C VAL A 75 5.21 -4.97 -3.55
N GLN A 76 4.21 -5.16 -2.70
CA GLN A 76 2.96 -5.84 -3.08
C GLN A 76 2.20 -5.08 -4.18
N ILE A 77 2.14 -3.74 -4.08
CA ILE A 77 1.51 -2.90 -5.09
C ILE A 77 2.27 -3.01 -6.41
N LEU A 78 3.61 -2.88 -6.40
CA LEU A 78 4.45 -3.03 -7.59
C LEU A 78 4.18 -4.37 -8.28
N ILE A 79 4.27 -5.48 -7.55
CA ILE A 79 4.02 -6.83 -8.10
C ILE A 79 2.63 -6.94 -8.72
N SER A 80 1.61 -6.34 -8.10
CA SER A 80 0.23 -6.36 -8.60
C SER A 80 0.04 -5.53 -9.87
N CYS A 81 0.88 -4.52 -10.09
CA CYS A 81 0.88 -3.65 -11.25
C CYS A 81 1.71 -4.20 -12.41
N LEU A 82 2.56 -5.19 -12.16
CA LEU A 82 3.35 -5.85 -13.20
C LEU A 82 2.49 -6.89 -13.94
N GLY A 83 2.56 -6.85 -15.27
CA GLY A 83 2.05 -7.96 -16.09
C GLY A 83 2.90 -9.23 -15.93
N PRO A 84 2.40 -10.40 -16.37
CA PRO A 84 3.12 -11.68 -16.23
C PRO A 84 4.55 -11.67 -16.77
N LYS A 85 4.77 -11.00 -17.92
CA LYS A 85 6.11 -10.84 -18.54
C LYS A 85 7.10 -10.18 -17.58
N HIS A 86 6.74 -9.01 -17.05
CA HIS A 86 7.62 -8.21 -16.19
C HIS A 86 7.80 -8.84 -14.82
N TYR A 87 6.76 -9.49 -14.29
CA TYR A 87 6.88 -10.28 -13.05
C TYR A 87 7.85 -11.46 -13.21
N GLN A 88 7.83 -12.15 -14.36
CA GLN A 88 8.78 -13.23 -14.64
C GLN A 88 10.21 -12.72 -14.72
N ILE A 89 10.45 -11.58 -15.39
CA ILE A 89 11.75 -10.91 -15.42
C ILE A 89 12.21 -10.63 -13.99
N LEU A 90 11.36 -9.99 -13.18
CA LEU A 90 11.69 -9.67 -11.79
C LEU A 90 12.03 -10.92 -10.97
N SER A 91 11.24 -11.98 -11.10
CA SER A 91 11.48 -13.25 -10.41
C SER A 91 12.82 -13.89 -10.79
N ASN A 92 13.23 -13.77 -12.05
CA ASN A 92 14.53 -14.25 -12.50
C ASN A 92 15.69 -13.42 -11.91
N LEU A 93 15.50 -12.10 -11.79
CA LEU A 93 16.51 -11.18 -11.25
C LEU A 93 16.72 -11.33 -9.74
N THR A 94 15.68 -11.70 -9.00
CA THR A 94 15.75 -11.81 -7.53
C THR A 94 16.13 -13.20 -7.04
N ALA A 95 16.26 -14.18 -7.94
CA ALA A 95 16.63 -15.55 -7.58
C ALA A 95 17.96 -15.58 -6.81
N PRO A 96 18.07 -16.40 -5.73
CA PRO A 96 17.15 -17.45 -5.29
C PRO A 96 15.96 -16.97 -4.43
N ASN A 97 15.88 -15.67 -4.13
CA ASN A 97 14.83 -15.10 -3.27
C ASN A 97 13.58 -14.72 -4.08
N LEU A 98 12.45 -14.59 -3.40
CA LEU A 98 11.21 -14.13 -4.04
C LEU A 98 11.21 -12.60 -4.16
N PRO A 99 10.61 -12.02 -5.22
CA PRO A 99 10.50 -10.56 -5.34
C PRO A 99 9.85 -9.89 -4.13
N LYS A 100 8.87 -10.55 -3.51
CA LYS A 100 8.16 -10.05 -2.32
C LYS A 100 9.05 -9.92 -1.06
N GLU A 101 10.25 -10.48 -1.08
CA GLU A 101 11.20 -10.51 0.05
C GLU A 101 12.28 -9.43 -0.10
N GLN A 102 12.33 -8.72 -1.22
CA GLN A 102 13.28 -7.63 -1.50
C GLN A 102 12.72 -6.27 -1.12
N LYS A 103 13.57 -5.24 -1.07
CA LYS A 103 13.14 -3.86 -0.84
C LYS A 103 12.57 -3.23 -2.11
N TYR A 104 11.59 -2.33 -1.97
CA TYR A 104 10.95 -1.67 -3.11
C TYR A 104 11.97 -0.97 -4.02
N GLY A 105 12.90 -0.21 -3.45
CA GLY A 105 13.93 0.50 -4.21
C GLY A 105 14.81 -0.42 -5.03
N GLU A 106 15.23 -1.56 -4.47
CA GLU A 106 16.05 -2.56 -5.16
C GLU A 106 15.32 -3.15 -6.37
N LEU A 107 14.02 -3.43 -6.24
CA LEU A 107 13.20 -3.93 -7.34
C LEU A 107 13.06 -2.90 -8.46
N ILE A 108 12.88 -1.62 -8.14
CA ILE A 108 12.81 -0.53 -9.13
C ILE A 108 14.13 -0.41 -9.88
N ASP A 109 15.27 -0.46 -9.19
CA ASP A 109 16.59 -0.37 -9.80
C ASP A 109 16.90 -1.57 -10.70
N LEU A 110 16.51 -2.79 -10.28
CA LEU A 110 16.62 -4.00 -11.10
C LEU A 110 15.81 -3.89 -12.40
N LEU A 111 14.54 -3.46 -12.30
CA LEU A 111 13.67 -3.29 -13.46
C LEU A 111 14.16 -2.19 -14.40
N ARG A 112 14.69 -1.08 -13.86
CA ARG A 112 15.28 0.01 -14.66
C ARG A 112 16.53 -0.47 -15.41
N THR A 113 17.39 -1.25 -14.75
CA THR A 113 18.64 -1.76 -15.35
C THR A 113 18.39 -2.72 -16.52
N GLN A 114 17.29 -3.48 -16.47
CA GLN A 114 16.92 -4.38 -17.58
C GLN A 114 16.37 -3.65 -18.81
N ASN A 115 16.33 -2.31 -18.84
CA ASN A 115 15.81 -1.49 -19.94
C ASN A 115 14.50 -2.06 -20.47
N ILE A 116 13.53 -2.27 -19.57
CA ILE A 116 12.18 -2.67 -19.97
C ILE A 116 11.57 -1.49 -20.74
N THR A 117 11.85 -1.47 -22.05
CA THR A 117 11.53 -0.47 -23.06
C THR A 117 10.80 -1.17 -24.18
#